data_AF-A0A2G6JXI4-F1
#
_entry.id   AF-A0A2G6JXI4-F1
#
_cell.length_a   1.000
_cell.length_b   1.000
_cell.length_c   1.000
_cell.angle_alpha   90.00
_cell.angle_beta   90.00
_cell.angle_gamma   90.00
#
_symmetry.space_group_name_H-M   'P 1'
#
loop_
_entity.id
_entity.type
_entity.pdbx_description
1 polymer ?
#
loop_
_entity_poly.entity_id
_entity_poly.type
_entity_poly.pdbx_seq_one_letter_code
_entity_poly.pdbx_strand_id
1 'polypeptide(L)'
;MSTAPPSAASESSTAGEDPGDTSALTAGPPVRMPVFVGSFVGVIVIAVWALIDPKAAEARLGSLTGWVTDAFGWFYILLATVVLVFVLALAVSRYGSVRLGPDHSRPEFSTFAWASMLFAAGIGTDVMFYSVVEPATQYLNPPVGDGGTVEAARESTVWALFHYGITGWGMYALMGMALGYFSYRMNLPLAVRSSLHPIFGKRIEGPLGHAVDTAAVLGTIFGVATSLGIGVVFLNVGL
;
A
#
# COMPACT_ATOMS: atom_id res chain seq x y z
N MET A 1 -35.67 -47.44 60.99
CA MET A 1 -36.45 -46.51 60.14
C MET A 1 -35.65 -45.22 60.05
N SER A 2 -34.86 -45.04 58.99
CA SER A 2 -35.24 -44.37 57.72
C SER A 2 -34.91 -42.86 57.82
N THR A 3 -33.75 -42.37 57.34
CA THR A 3 -33.47 -41.81 55.98
C THR A 3 -34.51 -40.73 55.60
N ALA A 4 -34.21 -39.51 55.13
CA ALA A 4 -33.19 -38.98 54.21
C ALA A 4 -33.24 -37.40 54.21
N PRO A 5 -32.38 -36.66 53.48
CA PRO A 5 -32.14 -35.21 53.61
C PRO A 5 -33.05 -34.33 52.73
N PRO A 6 -33.05 -32.98 52.90
CA PRO A 6 -33.82 -32.08 52.04
C PRO A 6 -33.23 -31.94 50.63
N SER A 7 -34.15 -31.83 49.69
CA SER A 7 -34.01 -31.86 48.23
C SER A 7 -33.15 -30.74 47.61
N ALA A 8 -32.57 -31.11 46.48
CA ALA A 8 -31.66 -30.41 45.60
C ALA A 8 -32.22 -29.15 44.88
N ALA A 9 -31.25 -28.34 44.46
CA ALA A 9 -31.16 -27.59 43.19
C ALA A 9 -32.17 -26.47 42.90
N SER A 10 -31.69 -25.24 43.01
CA SER A 10 -32.20 -24.11 42.23
C SER A 10 -31.75 -24.28 40.77
N GLU A 11 -32.69 -24.63 39.90
CA GLU A 11 -32.52 -24.58 38.45
C GLU A 11 -32.30 -23.11 38.04
N SER A 12 -31.09 -22.82 37.56
CA SER A 12 -30.79 -21.60 36.84
C SER A 12 -31.62 -21.60 35.55
N SER A 13 -32.53 -20.63 35.46
CA SER A 13 -33.22 -20.26 34.22
C SER A 13 -32.21 -20.19 33.08
N THR A 14 -32.35 -21.13 32.15
CA THR A 14 -31.75 -21.05 30.82
C THR A 14 -32.37 -19.84 30.13
N ALA A 15 -31.68 -18.70 30.21
CA ALA A 15 -31.90 -17.62 29.26
C ALA A 15 -31.64 -18.21 27.88
N GLY A 16 -32.69 -18.33 27.07
CA GLY A 16 -32.57 -18.76 25.70
C GLY A 16 -31.60 -17.84 24.96
N GLU A 17 -30.49 -18.40 24.51
CA GLU A 17 -29.75 -17.83 23.39
C GLU A 17 -30.71 -17.80 22.21
N ASP A 18 -31.13 -16.60 21.82
CA ASP A 18 -31.79 -16.36 20.54
C ASP A 18 -30.83 -16.83 19.43
N PRO A 19 -31.20 -17.81 18.58
CA PRO A 19 -30.34 -18.25 17.47
C PRO A 19 -30.20 -17.19 16.36
N GLY A 20 -30.79 -16.00 16.54
CA GLY A 20 -31.02 -15.00 15.51
C GLY A 20 -29.89 -14.01 15.19
N ASP A 21 -28.73 -14.02 15.86
CA ASP A 21 -27.71 -12.99 15.59
C ASP A 21 -26.29 -13.52 15.28
N THR A 22 -26.22 -14.60 14.51
CA THR A 22 -24.97 -14.98 13.81
C THR A 22 -24.70 -14.12 12.57
N SER A 23 -25.70 -13.35 12.10
CA SER A 23 -25.57 -12.45 10.94
C SER A 23 -24.75 -11.19 11.25
N ALA A 24 -24.83 -10.63 12.46
CA ALA A 24 -24.01 -9.47 12.83
C ALA A 24 -22.53 -9.82 13.01
N LEU A 25 -22.22 -11.07 13.34
CA LEU A 25 -20.84 -11.55 13.54
C LEU A 25 -20.09 -11.82 12.22
N THR A 26 -20.79 -11.89 11.08
CA THR A 26 -20.21 -12.13 9.74
C THR A 26 -20.32 -10.95 8.78
N ALA A 27 -21.08 -9.90 9.11
CA ALA A 27 -21.22 -8.74 8.26
C ALA A 27 -20.00 -7.80 8.40
N GLY A 28 -18.98 -8.05 7.57
CA GLY A 28 -17.91 -7.07 7.34
C GLY A 28 -18.47 -5.71 6.89
N PRO A 29 -17.69 -4.62 7.00
CA PRO A 29 -18.15 -3.30 6.61
C PRO A 29 -18.71 -3.29 5.17
N PRO A 30 -19.83 -2.58 4.91
CA PRO A 30 -20.52 -2.66 3.64
C PRO A 30 -19.63 -2.18 2.48
N VAL A 31 -19.69 -2.89 1.35
CA VAL A 31 -18.93 -2.54 0.15
C VAL A 31 -19.42 -1.21 -0.42
N ARG A 32 -18.47 -0.30 -0.68
CA ARG A 32 -18.76 0.98 -1.35
C ARG A 32 -18.93 0.76 -2.85
N MET A 33 -20.16 0.50 -3.27
CA MET A 33 -20.51 0.19 -4.67
C MET A 33 -19.93 1.17 -5.71
N PRO A 34 -19.94 2.51 -5.51
CA PRO A 34 -19.35 3.43 -6.48
C PRO A 34 -17.86 3.18 -6.73
N VAL A 35 -17.11 2.88 -5.67
CA VAL A 35 -15.68 2.60 -5.74
C VAL A 35 -15.42 1.25 -6.41
N PHE A 36 -16.19 0.23 -6.01
CA PHE A 36 -16.11 -1.11 -6.58
C PHE A 36 -16.39 -1.09 -8.08
N VAL A 37 -17.54 -0.55 -8.50
CA VAL A 37 -17.95 -0.50 -9.91
C VAL A 37 -16.98 0.35 -10.72
N GLY A 38 -16.59 1.53 -10.23
CA GLY A 38 -15.65 2.40 -10.93
C GLY A 38 -14.30 1.74 -11.17
N SER A 39 -13.76 1.07 -10.15
CA SER A 39 -12.47 0.37 -10.26
C SER A 39 -12.58 -0.88 -11.14
N PHE A 40 -13.65 -1.67 -10.98
CA PHE A 40 -13.91 -2.88 -11.77
C PHE A 40 -14.01 -2.56 -13.26
N VAL A 41 -14.82 -1.56 -13.62
CA VAL A 41 -14.96 -1.12 -15.01
C VAL A 41 -13.63 -0.62 -15.55
N GLY A 42 -12.89 0.20 -14.80
CA GLY A 42 -11.58 0.69 -15.21
C GLY A 42 -10.58 -0.43 -15.51
N VAL A 43 -10.49 -1.44 -14.63
CA VAL A 43 -9.61 -2.60 -14.81
C VAL A 43 -10.04 -3.43 -16.02
N ILE A 44 -11.32 -3.78 -16.13
CA ILE A 44 -11.82 -4.63 -17.21
C ILE A 44 -11.65 -3.95 -18.58
N VAL A 45 -11.91 -2.65 -18.69
CA VAL A 45 -11.72 -1.91 -19.95
C VAL A 45 -10.28 -1.98 -20.42
N ILE A 46 -9.31 -1.69 -19.53
CA ILE A 46 -7.89 -1.72 -19.90
C ILE A 46 -7.43 -3.15 -20.18
N ALA A 47 -7.84 -4.13 -19.38
CA ALA A 47 -7.48 -5.53 -19.57
C ALA A 47 -8.02 -6.08 -20.90
N VAL A 48 -9.31 -5.89 -21.19
CA VAL A 48 -9.92 -6.35 -22.44
C VAL A 48 -9.28 -5.67 -23.65
N TRP A 49 -9.02 -4.36 -23.57
CA TRP A 49 -8.34 -3.64 -24.65
C TRP A 49 -6.94 -4.20 -24.91
N ALA A 50 -6.14 -4.42 -23.86
CA ALA A 50 -4.80 -4.99 -23.97
C ALA A 50 -4.80 -6.44 -24.50
N LEU A 51 -5.87 -7.20 -24.26
CA LEU A 51 -6.03 -8.57 -24.79
C LEU A 51 -6.45 -8.59 -26.27
N ILE A 52 -7.28 -7.65 -26.70
CA ILE A 52 -7.78 -7.60 -28.09
C ILE A 52 -6.70 -7.08 -29.05
N ASP A 53 -5.99 -6.01 -28.66
CA ASP A 53 -4.91 -5.43 -29.48
C ASP A 53 -3.69 -5.08 -28.62
N PRO A 54 -2.83 -6.08 -28.32
CA PRO A 54 -1.66 -5.89 -27.48
C PRO A 54 -0.68 -4.85 -28.05
N LYS A 55 -0.51 -4.81 -29.38
CA LYS A 55 0.45 -3.90 -30.03
C LYS A 55 0.01 -2.45 -29.93
N ALA A 56 -1.27 -2.17 -30.16
CA ALA A 56 -1.80 -0.83 -29.98
C ALA A 56 -1.75 -0.41 -28.51
N ALA A 57 -2.04 -1.33 -27.58
CA ALA A 57 -1.96 -1.06 -26.15
C ALA A 57 -0.53 -0.69 -25.71
N GLU A 58 0.46 -1.49 -26.10
CA GLU A 58 1.88 -1.24 -25.84
C GLU A 58 2.32 0.12 -26.38
N ALA A 59 2.03 0.41 -27.66
CA ALA A 59 2.44 1.67 -28.29
C ALA A 59 1.79 2.89 -27.61
N ARG A 60 0.49 2.81 -27.29
CA ARG A 60 -0.26 3.92 -26.68
C ARG A 60 0.17 4.14 -25.23
N LEU A 61 0.24 3.09 -24.42
CA LEU A 61 0.68 3.19 -23.02
C LEU A 61 2.14 3.64 -22.95
N GLY A 62 3.02 3.12 -23.81
CA GLY A 62 4.41 3.57 -23.92
C GLY A 62 4.51 5.05 -24.27
N SER A 63 3.74 5.53 -25.26
CA SER A 63 3.73 6.96 -25.62
C SER A 63 3.22 7.85 -24.49
N LEU A 64 2.22 7.37 -23.72
CA LEU A 64 1.66 8.10 -22.59
C LEU A 64 2.68 8.17 -21.45
N THR A 65 3.33 7.05 -21.12
CA THR A 65 4.40 7.01 -20.10
C THR A 65 5.56 7.92 -20.48
N GLY A 66 5.97 7.93 -21.76
CA GLY A 66 6.99 8.85 -22.26
C GLY A 66 6.59 10.31 -22.08
N TRP A 67 5.38 10.68 -22.52
CA TRP A 67 4.86 12.04 -22.34
C TRP A 67 4.76 12.46 -20.86
N VAL A 68 4.29 11.57 -19.98
CA VAL A 68 4.23 11.84 -18.54
C VAL A 68 5.64 12.04 -17.97
N THR A 69 6.60 11.24 -18.40
CA THR A 69 8.00 11.34 -17.94
C THR A 69 8.61 12.67 -18.36
N ASP A 70 8.42 13.07 -19.62
CA ASP A 70 8.96 14.33 -20.16
C ASP A 70 8.32 15.56 -19.52
N ALA A 71 6.99 15.55 -19.34
CA ALA A 71 6.25 16.70 -18.83
C ALA A 71 6.28 16.81 -17.29
N PHE A 72 6.23 15.68 -16.58
CA PHE A 72 6.08 15.61 -15.11
C PHE A 72 7.29 15.00 -14.39
N GLY A 73 8.38 14.64 -15.08
CA GLY A 73 9.58 14.06 -14.45
C GLY A 73 10.14 14.94 -13.32
N TRP A 74 10.23 16.26 -13.54
CA TRP A 74 10.66 17.21 -12.51
C TRP A 74 9.74 17.21 -11.28
N PHE A 75 8.42 17.05 -11.50
CA PHE A 75 7.43 17.01 -10.43
C PHE A 75 7.58 15.74 -9.60
N TYR A 76 7.85 14.59 -10.22
CA TYR A 76 8.10 13.34 -9.48
C TYR A 76 9.33 13.44 -8.58
N ILE A 77 10.44 13.98 -9.10
CA ILE A 77 11.68 14.16 -8.31
C ILE A 77 11.44 15.14 -7.15
N LEU A 78 10.78 16.26 -7.42
CA LEU A 78 10.45 17.26 -6.41
C LEU A 78 9.52 16.66 -5.34
N LEU A 79 8.47 15.95 -5.74
CA LEU A 79 7.52 15.33 -4.84
C LEU A 79 8.21 14.30 -3.93
N ALA A 80 9.01 13.40 -4.50
CA ALA A 80 9.77 12.41 -3.73
C ALA A 80 10.71 13.08 -2.71
N THR A 81 11.40 14.15 -3.13
CA THR A 81 12.28 14.93 -2.26
C THR A 81 11.51 15.60 -1.12
N VAL A 82 10.39 16.27 -1.42
CA VAL A 82 9.54 16.94 -0.42
C VAL A 82 8.97 15.94 0.57
N VAL A 83 8.49 14.78 0.10
CA VAL A 83 7.99 13.70 0.95
C VAL A 83 9.08 13.20 1.89
N LEU A 84 10.28 12.93 1.37
CA LEU A 84 11.39 12.45 2.18
C LEU A 84 11.78 13.46 3.26
N VAL A 85 11.93 14.74 2.88
CA VAL A 85 12.23 15.83 3.83
C VAL A 85 11.12 15.96 4.87
N PHE A 86 9.86 15.89 4.47
CA PHE A 86 8.72 15.99 5.37
C PHE A 86 8.67 14.86 6.40
N VAL A 87 8.86 13.61 5.96
CA VAL A 87 8.87 12.45 6.86
C VAL A 87 10.03 12.53 7.85
N LEU A 88 11.23 12.89 7.39
CA LEU A 88 12.39 13.06 8.25
C LEU A 88 12.19 14.22 9.24
N ALA A 89 11.63 15.35 8.78
CA ALA A 89 11.31 16.48 9.63
C ALA A 89 10.30 16.11 10.72
N LEU A 90 9.26 15.34 10.39
CA LEU A 90 8.31 14.84 11.38
C LEU A 90 8.99 13.93 12.40
N ALA A 91 9.82 13.00 11.94
CA ALA A 91 10.53 12.03 12.79
C ALA A 91 11.42 12.72 13.85
N VAL A 92 12.12 13.80 13.49
CA VAL A 92 12.98 14.55 14.42
C VAL A 92 12.25 15.62 15.23
N SER A 93 11.02 15.96 14.85
CA SER A 93 10.22 16.97 15.53
C SER A 93 9.48 16.41 16.75
N ARG A 94 8.80 17.29 17.50
CA ARG A 94 7.85 16.92 18.57
C ARG A 94 6.72 16.00 18.10
N TYR A 95 6.44 15.94 16.80
CA TYR A 95 5.39 15.09 16.25
C TYR A 95 5.84 13.63 16.17
N GLY A 96 7.15 13.34 16.12
CA GLY A 96 7.69 11.98 16.12
C GLY A 96 7.42 11.21 17.44
N SER A 97 7.15 11.91 18.54
CA SER A 97 6.76 11.28 19.82
C SER A 97 5.27 10.95 19.93
N VAL A 98 4.45 11.32 18.94
CA VAL A 98 3.00 11.07 18.97
C VAL A 98 2.74 9.59 18.69
N ARG A 99 1.99 8.93 19.59
CA ARG A 99 1.58 7.54 19.41
C ARG A 99 0.46 7.44 18.37
N LEU A 100 0.57 6.48 17.46
CA LEU A 100 -0.45 6.13 16.47
C LEU A 100 -1.56 5.30 17.13
N GLY A 101 -2.30 5.94 18.02
CA GLY A 101 -3.33 5.34 18.87
C GLY A 101 -3.61 6.22 20.09
N PRO A 102 -4.47 5.80 21.03
CA PRO A 102 -4.69 6.52 22.28
C PRO A 102 -3.39 6.79 23.06
N ASP A 103 -3.34 7.82 23.90
CA ASP A 103 -2.10 8.21 24.62
C ASP A 103 -1.49 7.10 25.48
N HIS A 104 -2.33 6.20 25.98
CA HIS A 104 -1.94 5.05 26.80
C HIS A 104 -1.71 3.77 25.98
N SER A 105 -1.86 3.81 24.66
CA SER A 105 -1.67 2.62 23.82
C SER A 105 -0.21 2.13 23.87
N ARG A 106 -0.04 0.82 23.79
CA ARG A 106 1.27 0.16 23.69
C ARG A 106 1.36 -0.59 22.37
N PRO A 107 2.57 -0.79 21.82
CA PRO A 107 2.75 -1.62 20.63
C PRO A 107 2.18 -3.02 20.85
N GLU A 108 1.41 -3.51 19.88
CA GLU A 108 0.85 -4.87 19.89
C GLU A 108 1.95 -5.92 19.65
N PHE A 109 2.93 -5.59 18.81
CA PHE A 109 4.07 -6.44 18.48
C PHE A 109 5.36 -5.90 19.12
N SER A 110 6.27 -6.83 19.46
CA SER A 110 7.62 -6.46 19.88
C SER A 110 8.38 -5.78 18.74
N THR A 111 9.38 -4.96 19.06
CA THR A 111 10.19 -4.27 18.05
C THR A 111 10.85 -5.24 17.07
N PHE A 112 11.27 -6.42 17.54
CA PHE A 112 11.87 -7.44 16.68
C PHE A 112 10.84 -8.04 15.70
N ALA A 113 9.65 -8.40 16.19
CA ALA A 113 8.58 -8.91 15.35
C ALA A 113 8.14 -7.85 14.31
N TRP A 114 7.99 -6.59 14.74
CA TRP A 114 7.67 -5.47 13.84
C TRP A 114 8.73 -5.24 12.76
N ALA A 115 10.01 -5.22 13.12
CA ALA A 115 11.09 -5.09 12.15
C ALA A 115 11.12 -6.26 11.16
N SER A 116 10.81 -7.47 11.64
CA SER A 116 10.72 -8.67 10.80
C SER A 116 9.55 -8.58 9.80
N MET A 117 8.39 -8.09 10.23
CA MET A 117 7.24 -7.84 9.35
C MET A 117 7.55 -6.80 8.28
N LEU A 118 8.26 -5.72 8.63
CA LEU A 118 8.70 -4.72 7.66
C LEU A 118 9.68 -5.28 6.64
N PHE A 119 10.63 -6.10 7.08
CA PHE A 119 11.57 -6.76 6.18
C PHE A 119 10.84 -7.72 5.22
N ALA A 120 9.94 -8.56 5.75
CA ALA A 120 9.15 -9.50 4.96
C ALA A 120 8.22 -8.79 3.95
N ALA A 121 7.63 -7.65 4.32
CA ALA A 121 6.82 -6.85 3.42
C ALA A 121 7.66 -6.13 2.34
N GLY A 122 8.93 -5.87 2.61
CA GLY A 122 9.83 -5.11 1.73
C GLY A 122 10.47 -5.91 0.60
N ILE A 123 10.72 -7.22 0.78
CA ILE A 123 11.29 -8.03 -0.33
C ILE A 123 10.14 -8.55 -1.21
N GLY A 124 10.06 -8.01 -2.42
CA GLY A 124 9.12 -8.41 -3.45
C GLY A 124 9.83 -8.83 -4.72
N THR A 125 9.05 -9.36 -5.67
CA THR A 125 9.51 -9.76 -7.02
C THR A 125 10.27 -8.63 -7.72
N ASP A 126 9.82 -7.38 -7.55
CA ASP A 126 10.44 -6.22 -8.18
C ASP A 126 11.86 -5.99 -7.68
N VAL A 127 12.11 -6.12 -6.37
CA VAL A 127 13.45 -5.99 -5.79
C VAL A 127 14.35 -7.10 -6.31
N MET A 128 13.85 -8.34 -6.38
CA MET A 128 14.63 -9.46 -6.91
C MET A 128 15.02 -9.24 -8.38
N PHE A 129 14.10 -8.75 -9.20
CA PHE A 129 14.34 -8.50 -10.62
C PHE A 129 15.27 -7.30 -10.84
N TYR A 130 14.95 -6.14 -10.27
CA TYR A 130 15.69 -4.91 -10.52
C TYR A 130 17.01 -4.82 -9.75
N SER A 131 17.23 -5.63 -8.71
CA SER A 131 18.55 -5.72 -8.05
C SER A 131 19.68 -6.12 -9.00
N VAL A 132 19.36 -6.80 -10.11
CA VAL A 132 20.33 -7.19 -11.15
C VAL A 132 20.15 -6.33 -12.39
N VAL A 133 18.91 -6.20 -12.87
CA VAL A 133 18.63 -5.53 -14.15
C VAL A 133 18.99 -4.06 -14.11
N GLU A 134 18.69 -3.35 -13.02
CA GLU A 134 18.95 -1.92 -12.94
C GLU A 134 20.45 -1.60 -12.91
N PRO A 135 21.28 -2.15 -11.99
CA PRO A 135 22.71 -1.87 -12.02
C PRO A 135 23.38 -2.27 -13.33
N ALA A 136 22.96 -3.38 -13.95
CA ALA A 136 23.48 -3.80 -15.25
C ALA A 136 23.12 -2.80 -16.35
N THR A 137 21.88 -2.30 -16.35
CA THR A 137 21.41 -1.30 -17.33
C THR A 137 22.14 0.02 -17.14
N GLN A 138 22.24 0.50 -15.90
CA GLN A 138 22.93 1.75 -15.56
C GLN A 138 24.44 1.69 -15.80
N TYR A 139 25.05 0.50 -15.71
CA TYR A 139 26.46 0.32 -16.07
C TYR A 139 26.71 0.47 -17.58
N LEU A 140 25.81 -0.06 -18.41
CA LEU A 140 25.94 -0.01 -19.86
C LEU A 140 25.48 1.32 -20.45
N ASN A 141 24.41 1.90 -19.89
CA ASN A 141 23.81 3.15 -20.35
C ASN A 141 23.58 4.07 -19.13
N PRO A 142 24.65 4.60 -18.52
CA PRO A 142 24.50 5.51 -17.39
C PRO A 142 23.79 6.81 -17.82
N PRO A 143 23.09 7.49 -16.90
CA PRO A 143 22.42 8.75 -17.21
C PRO A 143 23.42 9.87 -17.53
N VAL A 144 24.67 9.73 -17.06
CA VAL A 144 25.76 10.68 -17.28
C VAL A 144 27.05 9.92 -17.53
N GLY A 145 27.81 10.33 -18.55
CA GLY A 145 29.12 9.77 -18.89
C GLY A 145 29.05 8.51 -19.75
N ASP A 146 30.20 7.85 -19.89
CA ASP A 146 30.35 6.67 -20.74
C ASP A 146 30.10 5.37 -19.96
N GLY A 147 29.30 4.49 -20.54
CA GLY A 147 29.06 3.14 -20.01
C GLY A 147 30.27 2.22 -20.12
N GLY A 148 30.25 1.11 -19.39
CA GLY A 148 31.31 0.11 -19.45
C GLY A 148 32.60 0.48 -18.69
N THR A 149 32.59 1.57 -17.92
CA THR A 149 33.75 2.07 -17.17
C THR A 149 33.70 1.66 -15.69
N VAL A 150 34.84 1.70 -15.01
CA VAL A 150 34.90 1.47 -13.55
C VAL A 150 34.04 2.48 -12.79
N GLU A 151 33.94 3.72 -13.30
CA GLU A 151 33.10 4.75 -12.70
C GLU A 151 31.61 4.42 -12.88
N ALA A 152 31.19 4.04 -14.10
CA ALA A 152 29.82 3.60 -14.36
C ALA A 152 29.41 2.40 -13.47
N ALA A 153 30.34 1.50 -13.15
CA ALA A 153 30.08 0.37 -12.25
C ALA A 153 29.87 0.80 -10.79
N ARG A 154 30.56 1.85 -10.34
CA ARG A 154 30.33 2.42 -8.99
C ARG A 154 29.00 3.15 -8.94
N GLU A 155 28.75 4.02 -9.91
CA GLU A 155 27.55 4.84 -9.97
C GLU A 155 26.28 4.00 -10.15
N SER A 156 26.31 2.92 -10.94
CA SER A 156 25.14 2.06 -11.16
C SER A 156 24.57 1.47 -9.86
N THR A 157 25.44 1.15 -8.91
CA THR A 157 25.03 0.67 -7.58
C THR A 157 24.43 1.78 -6.73
N VAL A 158 24.97 3.00 -6.83
CA VAL A 158 24.44 4.19 -6.14
C VAL A 158 23.05 4.53 -6.66
N TRP A 159 22.82 4.50 -7.97
CA TRP A 159 21.50 4.73 -8.58
C TRP A 159 20.46 3.71 -8.12
N ALA A 160 20.81 2.42 -8.12
CA ALA A 160 19.90 1.39 -7.62
C ALA A 160 19.55 1.59 -6.13
N LEU A 161 20.54 1.94 -5.30
CA LEU A 161 20.30 2.27 -3.89
C LEU A 161 19.47 3.55 -3.72
N PHE A 162 19.59 4.52 -4.62
CA PHE A 162 18.77 5.73 -4.59
C PHE A 162 17.28 5.41 -4.88
N HIS A 163 16.99 4.55 -5.85
CA HIS A 163 15.61 4.17 -6.19
C HIS A 163 14.97 3.25 -5.14
N TYR A 164 15.70 2.24 -4.64
CA TYR A 164 15.18 1.24 -3.68
C TYR A 164 15.48 1.55 -2.21
N GLY A 165 16.22 2.63 -1.95
CA GLY A 165 16.57 3.08 -0.61
C GLY A 165 15.55 4.06 -0.02
N ILE A 166 16.06 5.07 0.68
CA ILE A 166 15.26 5.95 1.54
C ILE A 166 14.11 6.66 0.82
N THR A 167 14.24 6.93 -0.48
CA THR A 167 13.21 7.61 -1.28
C THR A 167 11.93 6.79 -1.37
N GLY A 168 12.04 5.50 -1.74
CA GLY A 168 10.93 4.55 -1.79
C GLY A 168 10.26 4.36 -0.43
N TRP A 169 11.07 4.06 0.59
CA TRP A 169 10.60 3.85 1.96
C TRP A 169 9.97 5.11 2.57
N GLY A 170 10.43 6.31 2.19
CA GLY A 170 9.84 7.58 2.62
C GLY A 170 8.39 7.74 2.17
N MET A 171 8.06 7.33 0.94
CA MET A 171 6.68 7.34 0.44
C MET A 171 5.78 6.36 1.21
N TYR A 172 6.28 5.15 1.51
CA TYR A 172 5.54 4.19 2.35
C TYR A 172 5.37 4.69 3.78
N ALA A 173 6.40 5.32 4.36
CA ALA A 173 6.32 5.91 5.69
C ALA A 173 5.27 7.02 5.75
N LEU A 174 5.21 7.90 4.73
CA LEU A 174 4.16 8.93 4.62
C LEU A 174 2.76 8.31 4.65
N MET A 175 2.50 7.33 3.78
CA MET A 175 1.20 6.68 3.69
C MET A 175 0.85 5.90 4.96
N GLY A 176 1.82 5.18 5.53
CA GLY A 176 1.67 4.43 6.78
C GLY A 176 1.37 5.35 7.97
N MET A 177 2.05 6.48 8.08
CA MET A 177 1.77 7.48 9.12
C MET A 177 0.39 8.11 8.92
N ALA A 178 0.01 8.46 7.68
CA ALA A 178 -1.29 9.05 7.41
C ALA A 178 -2.42 8.08 7.79
N LEU A 179 -2.41 6.85 7.27
CA LEU A 179 -3.42 5.85 7.58
C LEU A 179 -3.40 5.49 9.06
N GLY A 180 -2.21 5.28 9.64
CA GLY A 180 -2.07 4.94 11.05
C GLY A 180 -2.61 6.04 11.97
N TYR A 181 -2.32 7.31 11.68
CA TYR A 181 -2.82 8.43 12.48
C TYR A 181 -4.34 8.56 12.35
N PHE A 182 -4.87 8.64 11.14
CA PHE A 182 -6.32 8.88 10.98
C PHE A 182 -7.16 7.70 11.44
N SER A 183 -6.68 6.47 11.25
CA SER A 183 -7.44 5.29 11.66
C SER A 183 -7.32 4.98 13.15
N TYR A 184 -6.11 4.99 13.72
CA TYR A 184 -5.93 4.58 15.11
C TYR A 184 -6.00 5.75 16.11
N ARG A 185 -5.61 6.97 15.72
CA ARG A 185 -5.67 8.15 16.61
C ARG A 185 -7.00 8.90 16.48
N MET A 186 -7.51 9.06 15.26
CA MET A 186 -8.74 9.82 14.98
C MET A 186 -9.99 8.94 14.83
N ASN A 187 -9.84 7.61 14.95
CA ASN A 187 -10.92 6.63 14.85
C ASN A 187 -11.74 6.73 13.53
N LEU A 188 -11.05 7.03 12.43
CA LEU A 188 -11.65 7.08 11.09
C LEU A 188 -11.47 5.72 10.37
N PRO A 189 -12.30 5.41 9.36
CA PRO A 189 -12.13 4.19 8.57
C PRO A 189 -10.71 4.06 7.98
N LEU A 190 -10.18 2.84 7.90
CA LEU A 190 -8.88 2.54 7.27
C LEU A 190 -8.99 2.65 5.74
N ALA A 191 -8.98 3.89 5.25
CA ALA A 191 -9.13 4.22 3.84
C ALA A 191 -8.31 5.48 3.49
N VAL A 192 -7.83 5.57 2.25
CA VAL A 192 -7.03 6.71 1.78
C VAL A 192 -7.81 8.02 1.93
N ARG A 193 -9.12 8.03 1.66
CA ARG A 193 -9.98 9.20 1.90
C ARG A 193 -9.90 9.78 3.32
N SER A 194 -9.60 8.96 4.34
CA SER A 194 -9.58 9.40 5.73
C SER A 194 -8.43 10.38 5.99
N SER A 195 -7.33 10.24 5.24
CA SER A 195 -6.22 11.20 5.26
C SER A 195 -6.59 12.61 4.80
N LEU A 196 -7.67 12.72 4.02
CA LEU A 196 -8.17 13.97 3.48
C LEU A 196 -9.22 14.64 4.39
N HIS A 197 -9.61 13.98 5.48
CA HIS A 197 -10.59 14.50 6.43
C HIS A 197 -10.23 15.90 6.97
N PRO A 198 -8.98 16.23 7.34
CA PRO A 198 -8.64 17.57 7.84
C PRO A 198 -8.90 18.71 6.85
N ILE A 199 -8.80 18.42 5.55
CA ILE A 199 -8.92 19.42 4.49
C ILE A 199 -10.37 19.54 4.03
N PHE A 200 -11.06 18.40 3.86
CA PHE A 200 -12.38 18.36 3.23
C PHE A 200 -13.52 18.01 4.20
N GLY A 201 -13.21 17.65 5.45
CA GLY A 201 -14.18 17.28 6.47
C GLY A 201 -15.10 16.16 6.00
N LYS A 202 -16.42 16.32 6.23
CA LYS A 202 -17.46 15.34 5.84
C LYS A 202 -17.60 15.14 4.32
N ARG A 203 -17.02 16.01 3.48
CA ARG A 203 -17.11 15.86 2.01
C ARG A 203 -16.40 14.61 1.49
N ILE A 204 -15.52 14.00 2.28
CA ILE A 204 -14.88 12.73 1.96
C ILE A 204 -15.85 11.54 1.88
N GLU A 205 -17.07 11.67 2.41
CA GLU A 205 -18.10 10.63 2.30
C GLU A 205 -18.79 10.63 0.95
N GLY A 206 -18.68 11.73 0.19
CA GLY A 206 -19.31 11.92 -1.11
C GLY A 206 -18.40 11.60 -2.31
N PRO A 207 -18.70 12.18 -3.49
CA PRO A 207 -18.03 11.88 -4.75
C PRO A 207 -16.51 12.06 -4.72
N LEU A 208 -16.02 13.06 -3.99
CA LEU A 208 -14.58 13.33 -3.85
C LEU A 208 -13.85 12.13 -3.23
N GLY A 209 -14.37 11.59 -2.13
CA GLY A 209 -13.75 10.42 -1.50
C GLY A 209 -13.96 9.14 -2.29
N HIS A 210 -15.03 9.03 -3.10
CA HIS A 210 -15.15 7.93 -4.05
C HIS A 210 -14.06 8.00 -5.13
N ALA A 211 -13.81 9.17 -5.71
CA ALA A 211 -12.75 9.34 -6.70
C ALA A 211 -11.37 8.99 -6.16
N VAL A 212 -11.04 9.46 -4.95
CA VAL A 212 -9.75 9.17 -4.28
C VAL A 212 -9.58 7.68 -4.00
N ASP A 213 -10.60 7.03 -3.43
CA ASP A 213 -10.51 5.60 -3.16
C ASP A 213 -10.48 4.78 -4.46
N THR A 214 -11.20 5.18 -5.50
CA THR A 214 -11.12 4.52 -6.83
C THR A 214 -9.72 4.66 -7.41
N ALA A 215 -9.11 5.84 -7.35
CA ALA A 215 -7.73 6.04 -7.79
C ALA A 215 -6.75 5.18 -6.98
N ALA A 216 -6.94 5.08 -5.67
CA ALA A 216 -6.13 4.23 -4.81
C ALA A 216 -6.27 2.74 -5.18
N VAL A 217 -7.50 2.25 -5.39
CA VAL A 217 -7.75 0.85 -5.78
C VAL A 217 -7.16 0.56 -7.17
N LEU A 218 -7.38 1.43 -8.15
CA LEU A 218 -6.79 1.28 -9.49
C LEU A 218 -5.25 1.27 -9.43
N GLY A 219 -4.66 2.21 -8.70
CA GLY A 219 -3.21 2.28 -8.51
C GLY A 219 -2.65 1.00 -7.90
N THR A 220 -3.29 0.47 -6.85
CA THR A 220 -2.88 -0.81 -6.25
C THR A 220 -3.02 -1.97 -7.23
N ILE A 221 -4.13 -2.09 -7.96
CA ILE A 221 -4.34 -3.19 -8.91
C ILE A 221 -3.31 -3.16 -10.04
N PHE A 222 -3.08 -2.00 -10.66
CA PHE A 222 -2.09 -1.88 -11.73
C PHE A 222 -0.65 -2.05 -11.23
N GLY A 223 -0.35 -1.61 -10.00
CA GLY A 223 0.93 -1.88 -9.34
C GLY A 223 1.16 -3.39 -9.17
N VAL A 224 0.20 -4.09 -8.55
CA VAL A 224 0.27 -5.55 -8.36
C VAL A 224 0.36 -6.30 -9.70
N ALA A 225 -0.40 -5.87 -10.71
CA ALA A 225 -0.35 -6.47 -12.04
C ALA A 225 1.02 -6.31 -12.71
N THR A 226 1.68 -5.17 -12.51
CA THR A 226 3.04 -4.92 -13.02
C THR A 226 4.05 -5.84 -12.36
N SER A 227 4.06 -5.93 -11.03
CA SER A 227 4.97 -6.82 -10.29
C SER A 227 4.74 -8.29 -10.65
N LEU A 228 3.47 -8.70 -10.83
CA LEU A 228 3.12 -10.04 -11.28
C LEU A 228 3.64 -10.31 -12.71
N GLY A 229 3.48 -9.36 -13.62
CA GLY A 229 4.00 -9.46 -15.00
C GLY A 229 5.51 -9.62 -15.05
N ILE A 230 6.24 -8.85 -14.25
CA ILE A 230 7.70 -9.01 -14.07
C ILE A 230 8.02 -10.43 -13.58
N GLY A 231 7.27 -10.92 -12.59
CA GLY A 231 7.44 -12.28 -12.07
C GLY A 231 7.25 -13.38 -13.12
N VAL A 232 6.25 -13.23 -14.00
CA VAL A 232 6.03 -14.17 -15.11
C VAL A 232 7.21 -14.19 -16.08
N VAL A 233 7.71 -13.01 -16.47
CA VAL A 233 8.89 -12.91 -17.36
C VAL A 233 10.12 -13.52 -16.69
N PHE A 234 10.32 -13.24 -15.40
CA PHE A 234 11.45 -13.75 -14.63
C PHE A 234 11.45 -15.28 -14.54
N LEU A 235 10.29 -15.89 -14.29
CA LEU A 235 10.14 -17.35 -14.31
C LEU A 235 10.39 -17.95 -15.69
N ASN A 236 9.89 -17.31 -16.75
CA ASN A 236 10.05 -17.79 -18.12
C ASN A 236 11.52 -17.78 -18.61
N VAL A 237 12.35 -16.86 -18.11
CA VAL A 237 13.79 -16.82 -18.41
C VAL A 237 14.57 -17.83 -17.56
N GLY A 238 14.06 -18.19 -16.38
CA GLY A 238 14.70 -19.15 -15.48
C GLY A 238 14.41 -20.63 -15.77
N LEU A 239 13.36 -20.92 -16.55
CA LEU A 239 12.99 -22.25 -17.05
C LEU A 239 13.74 -22.57 -18.35
#